data_AF-A0A379K9W4-F1
#
_entry.id   AF-A0A379K9W4-F1
#
_cell.length_a   1.000
_cell.length_b   1.000
_cell.length_c   1.000
_cell.angle_alpha   90.00
_cell.angle_beta   90.00
_cell.angle_gamma   90.00
#
_symmetry.space_group_name_H-M   'P 1'
#
loop_
_entity.id
_entity.type
_entity.pdbx_description
1 polymer ?
#
loop_
_entity_poly.entity_id
_entity_poly.type
_entity_poly.pdbx_seq_one_letter_code
_entity_poly.pdbx_strand_id
1 'polypeptide(L)'
;MRSMGSLLDTGLAEATPKRDPLPWIKQKAAEVTKQAEQHDAAHALTPRVRHLIDEAVELEIEQARNAGATGYIAHFLAQATLPHTDPKTNHFKRGTGKLSLSIVANPDYGVPYGGLPRLLLAWMCTEAVRTGSPDLSLGRSQAAFLQSLDLHNDGRYIARVRDQSLRLVHSMITVGGADGDALHVRNILIAEEAFVFWSSRDTV
;
A
#
# COMPACT_ATOMS: atom_id res chain seq x y z
N MET A 1 33.65 -48.13 -66.54
CA MET A 1 34.49 -46.97 -66.93
C MET A 1 33.57 -45.80 -67.25
N ARG A 2 33.91 -44.61 -66.73
CA ARG A 2 33.28 -43.29 -66.93
C ARG A 2 33.33 -42.89 -68.42
N SER A 3 32.48 -42.05 -69.01
CA SER A 3 32.29 -40.60 -68.84
C SER A 3 31.30 -40.14 -69.95
N MET A 4 30.21 -39.39 -69.77
CA MET A 4 29.97 -37.97 -69.40
C MET A 4 30.08 -36.96 -70.57
N GLY A 5 29.00 -36.18 -70.79
CA GLY A 5 28.86 -35.01 -71.68
C GLY A 5 27.97 -35.29 -72.90
N SER A 6 26.87 -34.59 -73.23
CA SER A 6 26.45 -33.20 -73.04
C SER A 6 24.92 -33.10 -73.11
N LEU A 7 24.28 -32.47 -72.12
CA LEU A 7 22.87 -32.02 -72.19
C LEU A 7 22.80 -30.62 -71.59
N LEU A 8 23.24 -29.64 -72.37
CA LEU A 8 22.99 -28.22 -72.14
C LEU A 8 22.25 -27.68 -73.36
N ASP A 9 20.93 -27.90 -73.41
CA ASP A 9 20.00 -26.96 -74.05
C ASP A 9 18.56 -27.32 -73.67
N THR A 10 18.05 -26.74 -72.59
CA THR A 10 16.61 -26.62 -72.35
C THR A 10 16.35 -25.28 -71.67
N GLY A 11 15.66 -24.40 -72.41
CA GLY A 11 15.46 -22.99 -72.05
C GLY A 11 14.81 -22.79 -70.69
N LEU A 12 15.31 -21.78 -69.96
CA LEU A 12 14.60 -21.18 -68.84
C LEU A 12 13.36 -20.47 -69.36
N ALA A 13 12.19 -21.06 -69.15
CA ALA A 13 10.93 -20.33 -69.19
C ALA A 13 10.78 -19.54 -67.89
N GLU A 14 10.93 -18.22 -67.95
CA GLU A 14 10.58 -17.32 -66.84
C GLU A 14 9.08 -17.44 -66.52
N ALA A 15 8.77 -17.99 -65.35
CA ALA A 15 7.41 -18.01 -64.83
C ALA A 15 7.04 -16.63 -64.28
N THR A 16 6.39 -15.80 -65.09
CA THR A 16 5.76 -14.56 -64.61
C THR A 16 4.49 -14.91 -63.81
N PRO A 17 4.31 -14.37 -62.59
CA PRO A 17 3.13 -14.66 -61.79
C PRO A 17 1.89 -14.02 -62.42
N LYS A 18 0.86 -14.85 -62.71
CA LYS A 18 -0.38 -14.47 -63.43
C LYS A 18 -1.32 -13.50 -62.69
N ARG A 19 -0.98 -13.02 -61.50
CA ARG A 19 -1.83 -12.09 -60.72
C ARG A 19 -0.98 -11.24 -59.80
N ASP A 20 -1.15 -9.93 -59.87
CA ASP A 20 -0.43 -8.97 -59.05
C ASP A 20 -0.71 -9.25 -57.56
N PRO A 21 0.29 -9.67 -56.74
CA PRO A 21 0.05 -10.14 -55.37
C PRO A 21 -0.25 -8.99 -54.40
N LEU A 22 -0.14 -7.74 -54.84
CA LEU A 22 -0.18 -6.55 -53.99
C LEU A 22 -1.55 -6.23 -53.36
N PRO A 23 -2.73 -6.45 -53.99
CA PRO A 23 -4.01 -6.01 -53.43
C PRO A 23 -4.45 -6.81 -52.19
N TRP A 24 -4.33 -8.14 -52.22
CA TRP A 24 -4.75 -9.01 -51.10
C TRP A 24 -3.78 -8.91 -49.91
N ILE A 25 -2.49 -8.64 -50.17
CA ILE A 25 -1.49 -8.36 -49.13
C ILE A 25 -1.79 -7.02 -48.45
N LYS A 26 -2.10 -5.96 -49.21
CA LYS A 26 -2.49 -4.66 -48.65
C LYS A 26 -3.77 -4.75 -47.82
N GLN A 27 -4.75 -5.52 -48.27
CA GLN A 27 -5.99 -5.77 -47.52
C GLN A 27 -5.72 -6.52 -46.21
N LYS A 28 -4.94 -7.61 -46.25
CA LYS A 28 -4.54 -8.32 -45.03
C LYS A 28 -3.73 -7.45 -44.09
N ALA A 29 -2.82 -6.63 -44.61
CA ALA A 29 -2.03 -5.71 -43.78
C ALA A 29 -2.93 -4.69 -43.08
N ALA A 30 -3.93 -4.14 -43.77
CA ALA A 30 -4.90 -3.20 -43.20
C ALA A 30 -5.84 -3.86 -42.17
N GLU A 31 -6.16 -5.14 -42.36
CA GLU A 31 -6.97 -5.93 -41.44
C GLU A 31 -6.18 -6.29 -40.17
N VAL A 32 -4.89 -6.62 -40.32
CA VAL A 32 -3.97 -6.87 -39.20
C VAL A 32 -3.72 -5.60 -38.39
N THR A 33 -3.54 -4.43 -39.01
CA THR A 33 -3.41 -3.17 -38.26
C THR A 33 -4.69 -2.80 -37.52
N LYS A 34 -5.87 -2.96 -38.12
CA LYS A 34 -7.14 -2.76 -37.40
C LYS A 34 -7.32 -3.72 -36.22
N GLN A 35 -6.92 -4.98 -36.39
CA GLN A 35 -6.96 -5.96 -35.31
C GLN A 35 -5.96 -5.63 -34.19
N ALA A 36 -4.77 -5.13 -34.53
CA ALA A 36 -3.79 -4.66 -33.55
C ALA A 36 -4.29 -3.42 -32.78
N GLU A 37 -4.85 -2.43 -33.47
CA GLU A 37 -5.44 -1.23 -32.85
C GLU A 37 -6.62 -1.58 -31.92
N GLN A 38 -7.45 -2.55 -32.29
CA GLN A 38 -8.55 -3.04 -31.46
C GLN A 38 -8.05 -3.83 -30.23
N HIS A 39 -6.97 -4.59 -30.39
CA HIS A 39 -6.31 -5.31 -29.28
C HIS A 39 -5.70 -4.32 -28.28
N ASP A 40 -5.02 -3.29 -28.78
CA ASP A 40 -4.40 -2.24 -27.96
C ASP A 40 -5.44 -1.39 -27.22
N ALA A 41 -6.57 -1.07 -27.88
CA ALA A 41 -7.67 -0.35 -27.24
C ALA A 41 -8.37 -1.17 -26.14
N ALA A 42 -8.48 -2.50 -26.32
CA ALA A 42 -9.02 -3.40 -25.30
C ALA A 42 -8.07 -3.57 -24.09
N HIS A 43 -6.78 -3.31 -24.27
CA HIS A 43 -5.75 -3.29 -23.22
C HIS A 43 -5.38 -1.88 -22.72
N ALA A 44 -6.15 -0.85 -23.09
CA ALA A 44 -5.88 0.51 -22.65
C ALA A 44 -5.86 0.57 -21.11
N LEU A 45 -4.71 0.97 -20.55
CA LEU A 45 -4.51 1.06 -19.11
C LEU A 45 -5.55 2.00 -18.51
N THR A 46 -6.33 1.51 -17.54
CA THR A 46 -7.25 2.37 -16.79
C THR A 46 -6.45 3.48 -16.07
N PRO A 47 -7.04 4.66 -15.81
CA PRO A 47 -6.35 5.74 -15.09
C PRO A 47 -5.76 5.29 -13.75
N ARG A 48 -6.45 4.38 -13.05
CA ARG A 48 -5.98 3.79 -11.80
C ARG A 48 -4.75 2.91 -11.99
N VAL A 49 -4.74 2.06 -13.03
CA VAL A 49 -3.59 1.19 -13.31
C VAL A 49 -2.39 2.02 -13.76
N ARG A 50 -2.61 3.05 -14.57
CA ARG A 50 -1.55 3.98 -14.97
C ARG A 50 -0.94 4.70 -13.76
N HIS A 51 -1.76 5.22 -12.86
CA HIS A 51 -1.28 5.81 -11.60
C HIS A 51 -0.45 4.80 -10.77
N LEU A 52 -0.90 3.56 -10.64
CA LEU A 52 -0.15 2.54 -9.89
C LEU A 52 1.19 2.19 -10.55
N ILE A 53 1.26 2.21 -11.88
CA ILE A 53 2.51 2.00 -12.64
C ILE A 53 3.45 3.19 -12.45
N ASP A 54 2.95 4.42 -12.61
CA ASP A 54 3.74 5.64 -12.45
C ASP A 54 4.32 5.73 -11.01
N GLU A 55 3.50 5.46 -9.99
CA GLU A 55 3.91 5.41 -8.58
C GLU A 55 4.93 4.30 -8.30
N ALA A 56 4.77 3.12 -8.93
CA ALA A 56 5.75 2.04 -8.80
C ALA A 56 7.10 2.39 -9.43
N VAL A 57 7.09 3.06 -10.60
CA VAL A 57 8.32 3.54 -11.26
C VAL A 57 9.01 4.62 -10.42
N GLU A 58 8.25 5.55 -9.82
CA GLU A 58 8.82 6.55 -8.91
C GLU A 58 9.48 5.92 -7.68
N LEU A 59 8.87 4.90 -7.07
CA LEU A 59 9.45 4.14 -5.96
C LEU A 59 10.72 3.36 -6.33
N GLU A 60 10.83 2.88 -7.59
CA GLU A 60 12.04 2.23 -8.07
C GLU A 60 13.18 3.22 -8.28
N ILE A 61 12.87 4.39 -8.85
CA ILE A 61 13.84 5.47 -9.11
C ILE A 61 14.46 5.97 -7.80
N GLU A 62 13.64 6.18 -6.77
CA GLU A 62 14.13 6.66 -5.49
C GLU A 62 13.75 5.70 -4.36
N GLN A 63 14.74 4.91 -3.92
CA GLN A 63 14.59 4.03 -2.76
C GLN A 63 14.10 4.85 -1.56
N ALA A 64 13.06 4.39 -0.87
CA ALA A 64 12.43 5.10 0.25
C ALA A 64 13.42 5.53 1.37
N ARG A 65 14.59 4.89 1.48
CA ARG A 65 15.68 5.29 2.37
C ARG A 65 16.36 6.59 1.91
N ASN A 66 16.62 6.72 0.62
CA ASN A 66 17.30 7.88 0.04
C ASN A 66 16.39 9.12 0.03
N ALA A 67 15.10 8.94 -0.23
CA ALA A 67 14.08 10.00 -0.15
C ALA A 67 13.73 10.44 1.30
N GLY A 68 14.30 9.79 2.33
CA GLY A 68 13.91 10.04 3.72
C GLY A 68 12.46 9.66 4.06
N ALA A 69 11.79 8.90 3.19
CA ALA A 69 10.39 8.49 3.30
C ALA A 69 10.19 7.11 3.96
N THR A 70 11.20 6.62 4.70
CA THR A 70 11.13 5.31 5.35
C THR A 70 10.28 5.38 6.62
N GLY A 71 9.12 4.72 6.60
CA GLY A 71 8.31 4.46 7.78
C GLY A 71 8.78 3.22 8.53
N TYR A 72 8.64 3.25 9.85
CA TYR A 72 8.92 2.11 10.73
C TYR A 72 7.63 1.65 11.42
N ILE A 73 7.50 0.34 11.59
CA ILE A 73 6.41 -0.26 12.35
C ILE A 73 6.95 -1.42 13.19
N ALA A 74 6.41 -1.59 14.39
CA ALA A 74 6.79 -2.71 15.24
C ALA A 74 6.44 -4.05 14.56
N HIS A 75 7.32 -5.05 14.71
CA HIS A 75 7.17 -6.35 14.05
C HIS A 75 5.82 -7.04 14.34
N PHE A 76 5.32 -6.95 15.58
CA PHE A 76 4.05 -7.55 15.96
C PHE A 76 2.86 -6.86 15.28
N LEU A 77 2.93 -5.53 15.05
CA LEU A 77 1.87 -4.76 14.38
C LEU A 77 1.79 -5.08 12.87
N ALA A 78 2.90 -5.49 12.26
CA ALA A 78 2.93 -5.95 10.88
C ALA A 78 2.19 -7.30 10.69
N GLN A 79 2.21 -8.16 11.72
CA GLN A 79 1.53 -9.47 11.68
C GLN A 79 0.07 -9.39 12.16
N ALA A 80 -0.18 -8.67 13.25
CA ALA A 80 -1.50 -8.50 13.85
C ALA A 80 -1.71 -7.02 14.19
N THR A 81 -2.73 -6.41 13.58
CA THR A 81 -3.02 -4.98 13.73
C THR A 81 -4.41 -4.74 14.35
N LEU A 82 -4.68 -3.48 14.68
CA LEU A 82 -5.96 -2.97 15.15
C LEU A 82 -7.12 -3.39 14.21
N PRO A 83 -8.37 -3.42 14.68
CA PRO A 83 -9.53 -3.73 13.85
C PRO A 83 -9.79 -2.70 12.74
N HIS A 84 -10.30 -3.14 11.59
CA HIS A 84 -10.60 -2.24 10.46
C HIS A 84 -11.92 -1.51 10.64
N THR A 85 -12.90 -2.21 11.20
CA THR A 85 -14.22 -1.68 11.52
C THR A 85 -14.38 -1.70 13.03
N ASP A 86 -15.24 -0.83 13.56
CA ASP A 86 -15.61 -0.83 14.96
C ASP A 86 -16.13 -2.22 15.38
N PRO A 87 -15.45 -2.92 16.31
CA PRO A 87 -15.90 -4.23 16.76
C PRO A 87 -17.14 -4.17 17.67
N LYS A 88 -17.60 -2.97 18.08
CA LYS A 88 -18.74 -2.77 19.00
C LYS A 88 -18.57 -3.50 20.33
N THR A 89 -17.32 -3.72 20.73
CA THR A 89 -16.92 -4.38 21.97
C THR A 89 -15.76 -3.63 22.61
N ASN A 90 -15.58 -3.80 23.92
CA ASN A 90 -14.46 -3.22 24.67
C ASN A 90 -13.21 -4.12 24.66
N HIS A 91 -13.31 -5.28 24.01
CA HIS A 91 -12.21 -6.21 23.84
C HIS A 91 -12.11 -6.63 22.38
N PHE A 92 -10.90 -6.68 21.87
CA PHE A 92 -10.60 -7.19 20.53
C PHE A 92 -9.42 -8.14 20.59
N LYS A 93 -9.49 -9.28 19.91
CA LYS A 93 -8.38 -10.23 19.80
C LYS A 93 -8.20 -10.65 18.35
N ARG A 94 -6.95 -10.64 17.87
CA ARG A 94 -6.56 -11.09 16.54
C ARG A 94 -5.19 -11.75 16.60
N GLY A 95 -4.99 -12.83 15.87
CA GLY A 95 -3.69 -13.48 15.83
C GLY A 95 -3.56 -14.51 14.73
N THR A 96 -2.34 -14.99 14.60
CA THR A 96 -1.92 -16.16 13.84
C THR A 96 -1.37 -17.18 14.85
N GLY A 97 -1.24 -18.46 14.49
CA GLY A 97 -0.83 -19.51 15.45
C GLY A 97 0.46 -19.23 16.26
N LYS A 98 1.34 -18.34 15.78
CA LYS A 98 2.59 -17.96 16.45
C LYS A 98 2.52 -16.64 17.23
N LEU A 99 1.56 -15.77 16.91
CA LEU A 99 1.45 -14.42 17.49
C LEU A 99 -0.02 -14.05 17.68
N SER A 100 -0.38 -13.58 18.86
CA SER A 100 -1.69 -13.02 19.17
C SER A 100 -1.57 -11.59 19.68
N LEU A 101 -2.47 -10.74 19.25
CA LEU A 101 -2.68 -9.39 19.73
C LEU A 101 -4.07 -9.33 20.36
N SER A 102 -4.15 -8.80 21.57
CA SER A 102 -5.40 -8.48 22.23
C SER A 102 -5.39 -7.05 22.73
N ILE A 103 -6.52 -6.38 22.59
CA ILE A 103 -6.72 -4.99 23.02
C ILE A 103 -7.83 -5.01 24.05
N VAL A 104 -7.58 -4.34 25.18
CA VAL A 104 -8.59 -4.01 26.17
C VAL A 104 -8.75 -2.51 26.16
N ALA A 105 -9.96 -2.04 25.85
CA ALA A 105 -10.26 -0.64 25.80
C ALA A 105 -11.02 -0.18 27.03
N ASN A 106 -10.85 1.10 27.37
CA ASN A 106 -11.69 1.76 28.35
C ASN A 106 -13.16 1.75 27.87
N PRO A 107 -14.13 1.32 28.71
CA PRO A 107 -15.56 1.29 28.35
C PRO A 107 -16.14 2.61 27.86
N ASP A 108 -15.63 3.76 28.32
CA ASP A 108 -16.14 5.09 27.94
C ASP A 108 -15.70 5.50 26.54
N TYR A 109 -14.56 4.98 26.07
CA TYR A 109 -13.97 5.32 24.77
C TYR A 109 -14.17 4.22 23.73
N GLY A 110 -14.03 2.95 24.11
CA GLY A 110 -14.07 1.79 23.22
C GLY A 110 -12.77 1.52 22.46
N VAL A 111 -12.74 0.42 21.71
CA VAL A 111 -11.52 -0.05 21.01
C VAL A 111 -11.11 0.92 19.89
N PRO A 112 -9.82 1.23 19.70
CA PRO A 112 -9.35 1.98 18.54
C PRO A 112 -9.51 1.16 17.26
N TYR A 113 -10.10 1.74 16.22
CA TYR A 113 -10.38 1.06 14.94
C TYR A 113 -10.18 1.96 13.72
N GLY A 114 -10.08 1.35 12.54
CA GLY A 114 -10.01 2.08 11.28
C GLY A 114 -8.60 2.51 10.89
N GLY A 115 -8.51 3.38 9.88
CA GLY A 115 -7.22 3.82 9.33
C GLY A 115 -6.45 4.74 10.27
N LEU A 116 -7.14 5.62 11.00
CA LEU A 116 -6.53 6.67 11.80
C LEU A 116 -5.65 6.15 12.95
N PRO A 117 -6.12 5.28 13.87
CA PRO A 117 -5.24 4.71 14.90
C PRO A 117 -4.02 3.97 14.35
N ARG A 118 -4.16 3.30 13.21
CA ARG A 118 -3.04 2.56 12.59
C ARG A 118 -2.01 3.50 12.00
N LEU A 119 -2.46 4.57 11.34
CA LEU A 119 -1.59 5.62 10.85
C LEU A 119 -0.85 6.28 12.02
N LEU A 120 -1.55 6.58 13.11
CA LEU A 120 -0.94 7.13 14.32
C LEU A 120 0.11 6.17 14.91
N LEU A 121 -0.16 4.86 14.99
CA LEU A 121 0.83 3.87 15.43
C LEU A 121 2.06 3.82 14.53
N ALA A 122 1.87 3.84 13.22
CA ALA A 122 2.98 3.87 12.26
C ALA A 122 3.81 5.15 12.40
N TRP A 123 3.15 6.30 12.56
CA TRP A 123 3.82 7.58 12.82
C TRP A 123 4.59 7.55 14.14
N MET A 124 3.99 7.08 15.23
CA MET A 124 4.65 6.96 16.54
C MET A 124 5.89 6.06 16.48
N CYS A 125 5.79 4.90 15.83
CA CYS A 125 6.93 4.00 15.63
C CYS A 125 8.03 4.67 14.80
N THR A 126 7.64 5.41 13.76
CA THR A 126 8.58 6.12 12.88
C THR A 126 9.29 7.23 13.63
N GLU A 127 8.56 8.08 14.34
CA GLU A 127 9.14 9.19 15.10
C GLU A 127 10.01 8.69 16.25
N ALA A 128 9.60 7.66 16.99
CA ALA A 128 10.42 7.09 18.05
C ALA A 128 11.78 6.56 17.52
N VAL A 129 11.80 5.97 16.33
CA VAL A 129 13.06 5.51 15.69
C VAL A 129 13.88 6.68 15.16
N ARG A 130 13.23 7.72 14.60
CA ARG A 130 13.92 8.89 14.04
C ARG A 130 14.53 9.78 15.12
N THR A 131 13.84 9.99 16.23
CA THR A 131 14.31 10.83 17.35
C THR A 131 15.18 10.03 18.33
N GLY A 132 15.03 8.70 18.36
CA GLY A 132 15.65 7.86 19.38
C GLY A 132 15.09 8.08 20.78
N SER A 133 13.93 8.73 20.90
CA SER A 133 13.28 9.07 22.16
C SER A 133 11.88 8.44 22.25
N PRO A 134 11.46 7.94 23.43
CA PRO A 134 10.07 7.57 23.68
C PRO A 134 9.13 8.79 23.73
N ASP A 135 9.67 10.00 23.86
CA ASP A 135 8.89 11.23 23.89
C ASP A 135 8.59 11.73 22.47
N LEU A 136 7.29 11.85 22.16
CA LEU A 136 6.82 12.25 20.83
C LEU A 136 6.27 13.68 20.84
N SER A 137 6.88 14.55 20.04
CA SER A 137 6.41 15.92 19.86
C SER A 137 5.46 16.02 18.68
N LEU A 138 4.19 16.32 18.95
CA LEU A 138 3.15 16.50 17.92
C LEU A 138 3.24 17.85 17.19
N GLY A 139 4.18 18.72 17.58
CA GLY A 139 4.38 20.04 17.00
C GLY A 139 3.58 21.17 17.70
N ARG A 140 3.46 22.32 17.03
CA ARG A 140 2.94 23.57 17.62
C ARG A 140 1.40 23.65 17.67
N SER A 141 0.72 22.89 16.83
CA SER A 141 -0.75 22.88 16.75
C SER A 141 -1.26 21.59 16.12
N GLN A 142 -2.52 21.27 16.38
CA GLN A 142 -3.19 20.12 15.75
C GLN A 142 -3.24 20.25 14.22
N ALA A 143 -3.43 21.47 13.70
CA ALA A 143 -3.39 21.73 12.26
C ALA A 143 -2.02 21.38 11.66
N ALA A 144 -0.93 21.77 12.33
CA ALA A 144 0.41 21.44 11.91
C ALA A 144 0.68 19.92 11.97
N PHE A 145 0.17 19.25 13.01
CA PHE A 145 0.27 17.80 13.13
C PHE A 145 -0.46 17.07 11.99
N LEU A 146 -1.71 17.47 11.70
CA LEU A 146 -2.48 16.88 10.60
C LEU A 146 -1.80 17.12 9.25
N GLN A 147 -1.27 18.31 9.01
CA GLN A 147 -0.52 18.63 7.81
C GLN A 147 0.75 17.76 7.69
N SER A 148 1.43 17.46 8.81
CA SER A 148 2.61 16.57 8.80
C SER A 148 2.28 15.12 8.42
N LEU A 149 1.02 14.70 8.63
CA LEU A 149 0.51 13.39 8.27
C LEU A 149 -0.21 13.39 6.90
N ASP A 150 -0.15 14.49 6.17
CA ASP A 150 -0.90 14.71 4.93
C ASP A 150 -2.42 14.49 5.08
N LEU A 151 -2.95 14.91 6.23
CA LEU A 151 -4.37 14.78 6.57
C LEU A 151 -5.11 16.10 6.38
N HIS A 152 -6.36 16.01 5.91
CA HIS A 152 -7.21 17.16 5.73
C HIS A 152 -7.56 17.81 7.07
N ASN A 153 -7.45 19.14 7.13
CA ASN A 153 -7.77 19.94 8.31
C ASN A 153 -9.24 20.38 8.32
N ASP A 154 -10.15 19.41 8.21
CA ASP A 154 -11.60 19.67 8.30
C ASP A 154 -12.12 19.36 9.72
N GLY A 155 -13.12 20.11 10.20
CA GLY A 155 -13.60 19.99 11.58
C GLY A 155 -14.12 18.60 11.96
N ARG A 156 -14.71 17.86 11.01
CA ARG A 156 -15.25 16.52 11.25
C ARG A 156 -14.11 15.49 11.35
N TYR A 157 -13.09 15.64 10.53
CA TYR A 157 -11.91 14.79 10.47
C TYR A 157 -11.04 15.00 11.70
N ILE A 158 -10.86 16.26 12.11
CA ILE A 158 -10.26 16.65 13.39
C ILE A 158 -10.94 15.93 14.56
N ALA A 159 -12.28 16.00 14.65
CA ALA A 159 -13.02 15.35 15.72
C ALA A 159 -12.80 13.83 15.72
N ARG A 160 -12.74 13.22 14.52
CA ARG A 160 -12.45 11.79 14.37
C ARG A 160 -11.03 11.42 14.78
N VAL A 161 -10.04 12.22 14.41
CA VAL A 161 -8.63 12.02 14.82
C VAL A 161 -8.52 12.12 16.33
N ARG A 162 -9.17 13.10 16.95
CA ARG A 162 -9.22 13.26 18.41
C ARG A 162 -9.85 12.04 19.10
N ASP A 163 -11.03 11.61 18.67
CA ASP A 163 -11.70 10.43 19.21
C ASP A 163 -10.82 9.17 19.11
N GLN A 164 -10.25 8.92 17.92
CA GLN A 164 -9.40 7.75 17.69
C GLN A 164 -8.06 7.81 18.43
N SER A 165 -7.51 9.01 18.63
CA SER A 165 -6.30 9.20 19.45
C SER A 165 -6.58 8.89 20.92
N LEU A 166 -7.71 9.38 21.45
CA LEU A 166 -8.12 9.13 22.84
C LEU A 166 -8.39 7.64 23.07
N ARG A 167 -9.10 6.96 22.15
CA ARG A 167 -9.29 5.50 22.20
C ARG A 167 -7.97 4.75 22.26
N LEU A 168 -6.99 5.18 21.47
CA LEU A 168 -5.68 4.53 21.40
C LEU A 168 -4.89 4.72 22.71
N VAL A 169 -4.81 5.94 23.21
CA VAL A 169 -4.13 6.29 24.47
C VAL A 169 -4.75 5.60 25.68
N HIS A 170 -6.09 5.46 25.72
CA HIS A 170 -6.80 4.79 26.80
C HIS A 170 -6.91 3.27 26.63
N SER A 171 -6.30 2.68 25.60
CA SER A 171 -6.30 1.23 25.37
C SER A 171 -5.01 0.57 25.84
N MET A 172 -5.13 -0.66 26.33
CA MET A 172 -4.01 -1.53 26.65
C MET A 172 -3.89 -2.60 25.55
N ILE A 173 -2.68 -2.74 24.99
CA ILE A 173 -2.38 -3.74 23.97
C ILE A 173 -1.53 -4.84 24.60
N THR A 174 -2.00 -6.08 24.53
CA THR A 174 -1.25 -7.26 24.94
C THR A 174 -0.84 -8.05 23.71
N VAL A 175 0.44 -8.40 23.63
CA VAL A 175 1.02 -9.24 22.59
C VAL A 175 1.45 -10.56 23.21
N GLY A 176 0.85 -11.65 22.76
CA GLY A 176 1.21 -13.01 23.14
C GLY A 176 1.90 -13.74 21.98
N GLY A 177 2.86 -14.59 22.27
CA GLY A 177 3.49 -15.50 21.31
C GLY A 177 3.74 -16.87 21.94
N ALA A 178 3.64 -17.92 21.13
CA ALA A 178 4.02 -19.26 21.53
C ALA A 178 5.33 -19.61 20.81
N ASP A 179 6.39 -19.85 21.58
CA ASP A 179 7.69 -20.27 21.05
C ASP A 179 8.03 -21.65 21.64
N GLY A 180 7.64 -22.70 20.91
CA GLY A 180 7.65 -24.06 21.43
C GLY A 180 6.69 -24.23 22.61
N ASP A 181 7.23 -24.62 23.77
CA ASP A 181 6.47 -24.85 25.02
C ASP A 181 6.38 -23.58 25.90
N ALA A 182 7.06 -22.49 25.52
CA ALA A 182 7.07 -21.24 26.26
C ALA A 182 6.01 -20.26 25.74
N LEU A 183 5.17 -19.75 26.66
CA LEU A 183 4.24 -18.66 26.40
C LEU A 183 4.89 -17.32 26.73
N HIS A 184 5.13 -16.50 25.71
CA HIS A 184 5.62 -15.13 25.89
C HIS A 184 4.43 -14.16 25.84
N VAL A 185 4.23 -13.37 26.90
CA VAL A 185 3.19 -12.33 26.96
C VAL A 185 3.81 -10.99 27.33
N ARG A 186 3.50 -9.96 26.56
CA ARG A 186 3.93 -8.59 26.81
C ARG A 186 2.74 -7.65 26.78
N ASN A 187 2.53 -6.91 27.87
CA ASN A 187 1.57 -5.82 27.93
C ASN A 187 2.25 -4.51 27.53
N ILE A 188 1.60 -3.74 26.67
CA ILE A 188 2.08 -2.50 26.10
C ILE A 188 1.02 -1.43 26.39
N LEU A 189 1.44 -0.40 27.12
CA LEU A 189 0.73 0.86 27.23
C LEU A 189 1.21 1.75 26.09
N ILE A 190 0.28 2.36 25.35
CA ILE A 190 0.66 3.29 24.28
C ILE A 190 1.25 4.57 24.86
N ALA A 191 0.67 5.06 25.95
CA ALA A 191 1.17 6.19 26.70
C ALA A 191 1.00 5.92 28.19
N GLU A 192 2.04 6.19 28.97
CA GLU A 192 1.95 6.22 30.43
C GLU A 192 1.23 7.49 30.89
N GLU A 193 1.54 8.61 30.23
CA GLU A 193 0.94 9.92 30.44
C GLU A 193 0.63 10.57 29.09
N ALA A 194 -0.47 11.33 29.01
CA ALA A 194 -0.86 12.05 27.81
C ALA A 194 -1.44 13.42 28.15
N PHE A 195 -0.88 14.46 27.54
CA PHE A 195 -1.39 15.82 27.62
C PHE A 195 -2.05 16.21 26.30
N VAL A 196 -3.38 16.28 26.30
CA VAL A 196 -4.16 16.61 25.11
C VAL A 196 -4.63 18.07 25.20
N PHE A 197 -3.96 18.96 24.48
CA PHE A 197 -4.27 20.39 24.43
C PHE A 197 -5.36 20.75 23.40
N TRP A 198 -6.18 19.78 22.98
CA TRP A 198 -7.19 19.92 21.91
C TRP A 198 -8.60 20.20 22.45
N SER A 199 -8.71 20.98 23.53
CA SER A 199 -10.01 21.49 23.98
C SER A 199 -10.43 22.65 23.08
N SER A 200 -11.64 22.59 22.51
CA SER A 200 -12.32 23.82 22.10
C SER A 200 -12.32 24.75 23.31
N ARG A 201 -12.01 26.03 23.12
CA ARG A 201 -12.38 27.00 24.16
C ARG A 201 -13.88 26.86 24.31
N ASP A 202 -14.33 26.38 25.47
CA ASP A 202 -15.71 26.55 25.88
C ASP A 202 -15.88 28.06 26.07
N THR A 203 -16.29 28.76 25.01
CA THR A 203 -16.83 30.11 25.14
C THR A 203 -18.17 29.96 25.85
N VAL A 204 -18.11 30.19 27.17
CA VAL A 204 -19.26 30.52 28.02
C VAL A 204 -19.96 31.77 27.46
#